data_AF-A0A3C1CCK7-F1
#
_entry.id   AF-A0A3C1CCK7-F1
#
_cell.length_a   1.000
_cell.length_b   1.000
_cell.length_c   1.000
_cell.angle_alpha   90.00
_cell.angle_beta   90.00
_cell.angle_gamma   90.00
#
_symmetry.space_group_name_H-M   'P 1'
#
loop_
_entity.id
_entity.type
_entity.pdbx_description
1 polymer ?
#
loop_
_entity_poly.entity_id
_entity_poly.type
_entity_poly.pdbx_seq_one_letter_code
_entity_poly.pdbx_strand_id
1 'polypeptide(L)' 'MVAIVKVAGQQFKVEKDQTLYVPRVEGNAGDKLDLEVLLVDANGKLAVGA' A
#
# COMPACT_ATOMS: atom_id res chain seq x y z
N MET A 1 12.01 4.15 0.95
CA MET A 1 10.86 3.95 1.86
C MET A 1 9.95 2.95 1.21
N VAL A 2 9.68 1.88 1.93
CA VAL A 2 8.85 0.74 1.51
C VAL A 2 7.66 0.69 2.45
N ALA A 3 6.47 0.41 1.94
CA ALA A 3 5.33 0.08 2.76
C ALA A 3 4.72 -1.26 2.33
N ILE A 4 4.06 -1.95 3.26
CA ILE A 4 3.19 -3.08 2.96
C ILE A 4 1.76 -2.59 3.18
N VAL A 5 0.96 -2.65 2.12
CA VAL A 5 -0.46 -2.26 2.14
C VAL A 5 -1.34 -3.45 1.81
N LYS A 6 -2.55 -3.46 2.35
CA LYS A 6 -3.54 -4.49 2.07
C LYS A 6 -4.54 -3.98 1.05
N VAL A 7 -4.65 -4.66 -0.08
CA VAL A 7 -5.57 -4.34 -1.17
C VAL A 7 -6.40 -5.58 -1.48
N ALA A 8 -7.73 -5.47 -1.39
CA ALA A 8 -8.67 -6.56 -1.67
C ALA A 8 -8.33 -7.89 -0.96
N GLY A 9 -7.81 -7.82 0.28
CA GLY A 9 -7.42 -9.00 1.08
C GLY A 9 -6.02 -9.56 0.79
N GLN A 10 -5.28 -9.01 -0.18
CA GLN A 10 -3.90 -9.38 -0.49
C GLN A 10 -2.93 -8.29 -0.04
N GLN A 11 -1.72 -8.67 0.35
CA GLN A 11 -0.68 -7.74 0.79
C GLN A 11 0.27 -7.42 -0.36
N PHE A 12 0.58 -6.14 -0.52
CA PHE A 12 1.48 -5.64 -1.56
C PHE A 12 2.58 -4.81 -0.93
N LYS A 13 3.82 -5.12 -1.31
CA LYS A 13 4.97 -4.25 -1.06
C LYS A 13 4.94 -3.11 -2.07
N VAL A 14 4.88 -1.88 -1.58
CA VAL A 14 4.83 -0.66 -2.37
C VAL A 14 6.00 0.26 -2.05
N GLU A 15 6.48 0.98 -3.06
CA GLU A 15 7.52 1.99 -2.95
C GLU A 15 7.02 3.34 -3.49
N LYS A 16 7.72 4.42 -3.14
CA LYS A 16 7.39 5.75 -3.65
C LYS A 16 7.49 5.76 -5.19
N ASP A 17 6.49 6.35 -5.84
CA ASP A 17 6.38 6.47 -7.30
C ASP A 17 6.28 5.13 -8.07
N GLN A 18 5.94 4.04 -7.37
CA GLN A 18 5.74 2.72 -7.99
C GLN A 18 4.33 2.57 -8.58
N THR A 19 4.26 1.98 -9.78
CA THR A 19 3.00 1.50 -10.37
C THR A 19 2.92 -0.02 -10.24
N LEU A 20 1.75 -0.53 -9.81
CA LEU A 20 1.50 -1.94 -9.54
C LEU A 20 0.13 -2.36 -10.10
N TYR A 21 0.05 -3.61 -10.53
CA TYR A 21 -1.21 -4.24 -10.88
C TYR A 21 -1.83 -4.89 -9.64
N VAL A 22 -3.05 -4.50 -9.33
CA VAL A 22 -3.81 -5.00 -8.18
C VAL A 22 -5.15 -5.57 -8.64
N PRO A 23 -5.79 -6.44 -7.83
CA PRO A 23 -7.18 -6.80 -8.04
C PRO A 23 -8.09 -5.57 -8.10
N ARG A 24 -9.26 -5.73 -8.73
CA ARG A 24 -10.23 -4.64 -8.87
C ARG A 24 -10.58 -4.06 -7.49
N VAL A 25 -10.33 -2.76 -7.34
CA VAL A 25 -10.71 -1.96 -6.17
C VAL A 25 -11.98 -1.17 -6.48
N GLU A 26 -12.74 -0.82 -5.44
CA GLU A 26 -13.90 0.06 -5.58
C GLU A 26 -13.42 1.50 -5.82
N GLY A 27 -14.04 2.20 -6.76
CA GLY A 27 -13.69 3.58 -7.15
C GLY A 27 -13.56 3.77 -8.67
N ASN A 28 -13.42 5.03 -9.10
CA ASN A 28 -13.18 5.39 -10.50
C ASN A 28 -11.70 5.71 -10.75
N ALA A 29 -11.31 5.75 -12.02
CA ALA A 29 -9.97 6.16 -12.41
C ALA A 29 -9.70 7.61 -11.98
N GLY A 30 -8.62 7.81 -11.20
CA GLY A 30 -8.24 9.13 -10.67
C GLY A 30 -8.72 9.41 -9.25
N ASP A 31 -9.58 8.56 -8.69
CA ASP A 31 -10.00 8.68 -7.29
C ASP A 31 -8.83 8.34 -6.34
N LYS A 32 -8.78 9.05 -5.21
CA LYS A 32 -7.87 8.71 -4.12
C LYS A 32 -8.48 7.56 -3.33
N LEU A 33 -7.68 6.53 -3.07
CA LEU A 33 -8.09 5.36 -2.29
C LEU A 33 -7.31 5.31 -0.98
N ASP A 34 -8.03 5.23 0.14
CA ASP A 34 -7.43 4.98 1.44
C ASP A 34 -7.23 3.47 1.62
N LEU A 35 -5.98 3.07 1.78
CA LEU A 35 -5.58 1.67 1.95
C LEU A 35 -5.05 1.44 3.36
N GLU A 36 -5.33 0.26 3.89
CA GLU A 36 -4.79 -0.17 5.18
C GLU A 36 -3.28 -0.44 5.05
N VAL A 37 -2.49 0.25 5.86
CA VAL A 37 -1.02 0.13 5.90
C VAL A 37 -0.63 -0.76 7.05
N LEU A 38 0.04 -1.88 6.76
CA LEU A 38 0.45 -2.87 7.76
C LEU A 38 1.88 -2.65 8.25
N LEU A 39 2.77 -2.20 7.36
CA LEU A 39 4.17 -1.97 7.70
C LEU A 39 4.71 -0.80 6.88
N VAL A 40 5.54 0.02 7.50
CA VAL A 40 6.34 1.03 6.82
C VAL A 40 7.79 0.89 7.25
N ASP A 41 8.70 0.78 6.28
CA ASP A 41 10.14 0.92 6.47
C ASP A 41 10.61 2.24 5.84
N ALA A 42 10.99 3.17 6.72
CA ALA A 42 11.60 4.43 6.35
C ALA A 42 13.07 4.45 6.78
N ASN A 43 13.95 3.89 5.94
CA ASN A 43 15.41 3.95 6.10
C ASN A 43 15.88 3.41 7.46
N GLY A 44 15.39 2.23 7.85
CA GLY A 44 15.74 1.58 9.11
C GLY A 44 14.82 1.92 10.29
N LYS A 45 13.86 2.85 10.11
CA LYS A 45 12.76 3.04 11.04
C LYS A 45 11.57 2.20 10.57
N LEU A 46 11.37 1.06 11.23
CA LEU A 46 10.23 0.17 11.03
C LEU A 46 9.07 0.62 11.91
N ALA A 47 7.92 0.87 11.28
CA ALA A 47 6.64 1.07 11.94
C ALA A 47 5.69 -0.06 11.51
N VAL A 48 5.13 -0.78 12.47
CA VAL A 48 4.16 -1.85 12.23
C VAL A 48 2.80 -1.35 12.68
N GLY A 49 1.82 -1.36 11.77
CA GLY A 49 0.42 -1.09 12.05
C GLY A 49 -0.29 -2.36 12.52
N ALA A 50 -1.18 -2.23 13.50
CA ALA A 50 -1.97 -3.31 14.07
C ALA A 50 -3.18 -3.66 13.21
#